data_AF-A0A7S1ARP1-F1
#
_entry.id   AF-A0A7S1ARP1-F1
#
_cell.length_a   1.000
_cell.length_b   1.000
_cell.length_c   1.000
_cell.angle_alpha   90.00
_cell.angle_beta   90.00
_cell.angle_gamma   90.00
#
_symmetry.space_group_name_H-M   'P 1'
#
loop_
_entity.id
_entity.type
_entity.pdbx_description
1 polymer ?
#
loop_
_entity_poly.entity_id
_entity_poly.type
_entity_poly.pdbx_seq_one_letter_code
_entity_poly.pdbx_strand_id
1 'polypeptide(L)'
;DMVPLLRMWTACLLAPEPKFMRHVMGLPEPKHHVFSDSDESDRNDEKEPESEVQELEAPLDTLNETQRVAVSRVLANKEFSGQCHLLQGPPGTGKTRTVIALLQLLSRRPKHLEGRTTTVVCAPSNGAVQVVLQGFSDTVDAGSVPLCLAGVHERVPAEGPVRAAFLHTRVQHVLGQLQHASRDATGLPCATEALRVLKLSAPLAF
;
A
#
# COMPACT_ATOMS: atom_id res chain seq x y z
N ASP A 1 -25.99 -12.45 0.44
CA ASP A 1 -24.92 -12.01 1.36
C ASP A 1 -25.16 -10.54 1.70
N MET A 2 -25.42 -10.21 2.96
CA MET A 2 -25.74 -8.85 3.42
C MET A 2 -24.51 -8.08 3.91
N VAL A 3 -23.35 -8.72 3.99
CA VAL A 3 -22.13 -8.14 4.58
C VAL A 3 -21.69 -6.84 3.88
N PRO A 4 -21.67 -6.73 2.53
CA PRO A 4 -21.32 -5.48 1.87
C PRO A 4 -22.27 -4.33 2.21
N LEU A 5 -23.58 -4.60 2.20
CA LEU A 5 -24.61 -3.60 2.53
C LEU A 5 -24.48 -3.13 3.98
N LEU A 6 -24.24 -4.06 4.92
CA LEU A 6 -24.02 -3.73 6.32
C LEU A 6 -22.77 -2.85 6.50
N ARG A 7 -21.68 -3.14 5.79
CA ARG A 7 -20.46 -2.30 5.83
C ARG A 7 -20.71 -0.89 5.30
N MET A 8 -21.42 -0.77 4.18
CA MET A 8 -21.80 0.54 3.62
C MET A 8 -22.70 1.31 4.60
N TRP A 9 -23.71 0.64 5.14
CA TRP A 9 -24.63 1.23 6.12
C TRP A 9 -23.90 1.70 7.37
N THR A 10 -23.03 0.86 7.94
CA THR A 10 -22.20 1.24 9.10
C THR A 10 -21.29 2.41 8.78
N ALA A 11 -20.67 2.48 7.61
CA ALA A 11 -19.85 3.62 7.20
C ALA A 11 -20.69 4.91 7.11
N CYS A 12 -21.91 4.84 6.57
CA CYS A 12 -22.84 5.98 6.54
C CYS A 12 -23.29 6.41 7.93
N LEU A 13 -23.61 5.46 8.82
CA LEU A 13 -24.03 5.75 10.19
C LEU A 13 -22.91 6.35 11.03
N LEU A 14 -21.70 5.83 10.91
CA LEU A 14 -20.54 6.34 11.65
C LEU A 14 -20.07 7.69 11.12
N ALA A 15 -20.41 8.04 9.87
CA ALA A 15 -20.05 9.28 9.21
C ALA A 15 -18.60 9.72 9.51
N PRO A 16 -17.59 8.87 9.24
CA PRO A 16 -16.22 9.17 9.61
C PRO A 16 -15.77 10.44 8.91
N GLU A 17 -14.99 11.30 9.58
CA GLU A 17 -14.49 12.56 8.99
C GLU A 17 -12.98 12.47 8.67
N PRO A 18 -12.54 11.65 7.70
CA PRO A 18 -11.14 11.66 7.30
C PRO A 18 -10.80 13.03 6.75
N LYS A 19 -9.57 13.49 6.97
CA LYS A 19 -9.11 14.83 6.55
C LYS A 19 -9.37 15.12 5.07
N PHE A 20 -9.39 14.09 4.22
CA PHE A 20 -9.66 14.22 2.79
C PHE A 20 -11.15 14.25 2.40
N MET A 21 -12.07 13.98 3.33
CA MET A 21 -13.51 13.91 3.05
C MET A 21 -14.06 15.22 2.47
N ARG A 22 -13.52 16.36 2.89
CA ARG A 22 -13.87 17.66 2.31
C ARG A 22 -13.62 17.70 0.80
N HIS A 23 -12.49 17.14 0.34
CA HIS A 23 -12.19 17.02 -1.09
C HIS A 23 -13.20 16.11 -1.80
N VAL A 24 -13.60 15.00 -1.18
CA VAL A 24 -14.60 14.06 -1.74
C VAL A 24 -15.98 14.72 -1.86
N MET A 25 -16.35 15.58 -0.91
CA MET A 25 -17.59 16.36 -0.93
C MET A 25 -17.55 17.57 -1.89
N GLY A 26 -16.45 17.77 -2.64
CA GLY A 26 -16.31 18.88 -3.58
C GLY A 26 -16.06 20.24 -2.94
N LEU A 27 -15.64 20.27 -1.67
CA LEU A 27 -15.10 21.47 -1.03
C LEU A 27 -13.62 21.60 -1.48
N PRO A 28 -13.12 22.82 -1.76
CA PRO A 28 -11.98 23.09 -2.65
C PRO A 28 -10.66 22.47 -2.11
N GLU A 29 -9.69 21.94 -2.87
CA GLU A 29 -9.48 21.72 -4.33
C GLU A 29 -8.92 20.29 -4.54
N PRO A 30 -9.65 19.32 -5.13
CA PRO A 30 -9.05 18.05 -5.51
C PRO A 30 -8.10 18.24 -6.71
N LYS A 31 -6.80 17.99 -6.53
CA LYS A 31 -5.81 18.06 -7.62
C LYS A 31 -6.00 16.88 -8.58
N HIS A 32 -6.53 17.16 -9.76
CA HIS A 32 -6.77 16.17 -10.81
C HIS A 32 -5.56 16.01 -11.72
N HIS A 33 -5.17 14.78 -12.05
CA HIS A 33 -4.15 14.49 -13.05
C HIS A 33 -4.77 13.66 -14.19
N VAL A 34 -4.97 14.30 -15.34
CA VAL A 34 -5.44 13.66 -16.58
C VAL A 34 -4.22 13.21 -17.39
N PHE A 35 -4.20 11.96 -17.87
CA PHE A 35 -3.23 11.49 -18.86
C PHE A 35 -3.85 11.53 -20.27
N SER A 36 -3.21 12.25 -21.19
CA SER A 36 -3.51 12.20 -22.63
C SER A 36 -2.22 11.90 -23.39
N ASP A 37 -2.31 11.04 -24.40
CA ASP A 37 -1.18 10.56 -25.22
C ASP A 37 -0.87 11.56 -26.35
N SER A 38 -0.71 12.83 -26.00
CA SER A 38 -0.43 13.90 -26.95
C SER A 38 0.57 14.86 -26.33
N ASP A 39 1.78 14.81 -26.88
CA ASP A 39 2.92 15.63 -26.53
C ASP A 39 2.61 17.12 -26.73
N GLU A 40 2.35 17.85 -25.65
CA GLU A 40 2.52 19.30 -25.63
C GLU A 40 3.32 19.69 -24.38
N SER A 41 4.51 20.20 -24.65
CA SER A 41 5.52 20.58 -23.67
C SER A 41 5.27 22.00 -23.16
N ASP A 42 5.01 22.17 -21.87
CA ASP A 42 5.20 23.45 -21.19
C ASP A 42 6.21 23.27 -20.05
N ARG A 43 7.39 23.86 -20.26
CA ARG A 43 8.49 23.94 -19.31
C ARG A 43 8.19 25.05 -18.31
N ASN A 44 8.26 24.75 -17.02
CA ASN A 44 8.65 25.74 -16.03
C ASN A 44 9.52 25.08 -14.96
N ASP A 45 10.79 25.50 -14.94
CA ASP A 45 11.82 25.08 -14.01
C ASP A 45 11.62 25.74 -12.64
N GLU A 46 11.24 24.97 -11.62
CA GLU A 46 11.49 25.32 -10.22
C GLU A 46 12.39 24.25 -9.61
N LYS A 47 13.61 24.67 -9.24
CA LYS A 47 14.66 23.84 -8.63
C LYS A 47 14.30 23.48 -7.18
N GLU A 48 14.23 22.19 -6.88
CA GLU A 48 14.18 21.61 -5.52
C GLU A 48 15.47 20.81 -5.20
N PRO A 49 15.82 20.61 -3.91
CA PRO A 49 17.19 20.40 -3.45
C PRO A 49 17.69 18.95 -3.59
N GLU A 50 18.96 18.83 -3.97
CA GLU A 50 19.61 17.62 -4.56
C GLU A 50 20.15 16.58 -3.55
N SER A 51 19.77 16.56 -2.26
CA SER A 51 20.51 15.76 -1.27
C SER A 51 19.84 14.50 -0.69
N GLU A 52 18.62 14.11 -1.10
CA GLU A 52 17.95 12.87 -0.64
C GLU A 52 17.60 11.88 -1.78
N VAL A 53 18.08 12.12 -3.00
CA VAL A 53 17.45 11.58 -4.22
C VAL A 53 17.90 10.16 -4.60
N GLN A 54 19.09 9.70 -4.18
CA GLN A 54 19.71 8.50 -4.77
C GLN A 54 19.05 7.14 -4.47
N GLU A 55 18.25 6.98 -3.40
CA GLU A 55 17.56 5.69 -3.11
C GLU A 55 16.11 5.62 -3.64
N LEU A 56 15.57 6.73 -4.16
CA LEU A 56 14.20 6.82 -4.66
C LEU A 56 14.09 6.53 -6.18
N GLU A 57 15.21 6.35 -6.89
CA GLU A 57 15.20 6.35 -8.36
C GLU A 57 14.82 4.99 -8.98
N ALA A 58 15.25 3.86 -8.40
CA ALA A 58 15.07 2.55 -9.04
C ALA A 58 13.60 2.18 -9.40
N PRO A 59 12.58 2.44 -8.56
CA PRO A 59 11.18 2.20 -8.94
C PRO A 59 10.69 3.14 -10.06
N LEU A 60 11.25 4.35 -10.14
CA LEU A 60 10.87 5.38 -11.10
C LEU A 60 11.40 5.08 -12.51
N ASP A 61 12.55 4.43 -12.64
CA ASP A 61 13.16 4.05 -13.92
C ASP A 61 12.26 3.14 -14.77
N THR A 62 11.39 2.37 -14.09
CA THR A 62 10.46 1.46 -14.73
C THR A 62 9.20 2.17 -15.25
N LEU A 63 8.98 3.44 -14.91
CA LEU A 63 7.79 4.20 -15.25
C LEU A 63 8.05 5.13 -16.44
N ASN A 64 7.02 5.38 -17.24
CA ASN A 64 7.09 6.44 -18.25
C ASN A 64 7.06 7.83 -17.59
N GLU A 65 7.30 8.88 -18.37
CA GLU A 65 7.38 10.26 -17.87
C GLU A 65 6.13 10.70 -17.11
N THR A 66 4.94 10.46 -17.68
CA THR A 66 3.67 10.88 -17.07
C THR A 66 3.39 10.15 -15.76
N GLN A 67 3.73 8.87 -15.67
CA GLN A 67 3.65 8.08 -14.44
C GLN A 67 4.65 8.57 -13.39
N ARG A 68 5.90 8.88 -13.77
CA ARG A 68 6.91 9.44 -12.85
C ARG A 68 6.43 10.77 -12.27
N VAL A 69 5.95 11.68 -13.10
CA VAL A 69 5.42 12.97 -12.65
C VAL A 69 4.26 12.78 -11.66
N ALA A 70 3.35 11.85 -11.94
CA ALA A 70 2.24 11.55 -11.05
C ALA A 70 2.71 11.04 -9.68
N VAL A 71 3.66 10.11 -9.66
CA VAL A 71 4.25 9.56 -8.44
C VAL A 71 4.99 10.66 -7.66
N SER A 72 5.82 11.46 -8.33
CA SER A 72 6.54 12.57 -7.70
C SER A 72 5.59 13.58 -7.08
N ARG A 73 4.47 13.92 -7.73
CA ARG A 73 3.45 14.84 -7.18
C ARG A 73 2.75 14.28 -5.95
N VAL A 74 2.45 12.98 -5.93
CA VAL A 74 1.89 12.32 -4.74
C VAL A 74 2.91 12.36 -3.60
N LEU A 75 4.20 12.20 -3.90
CA LEU A 75 5.28 12.14 -2.91
C LEU A 75 5.77 13.52 -2.43
N ALA A 76 5.69 14.57 -3.24
CA ALA A 76 6.23 15.91 -2.96
C ALA A 76 5.54 16.61 -1.77
N ASN A 77 4.32 16.20 -1.42
CA ASN A 77 3.63 16.75 -0.25
C ASN A 77 4.31 16.28 1.05
N LYS A 78 5.16 17.13 1.63
CA LYS A 78 5.81 16.89 2.93
C LYS A 78 4.80 16.73 4.06
N GLU A 79 3.63 17.37 3.94
CA GLU A 79 2.48 17.14 4.78
C GLU A 79 1.45 16.28 4.03
N PHE A 80 1.53 14.95 4.16
CA PHE A 80 0.49 13.98 3.72
C PHE A 80 -0.87 14.16 4.46
N SER A 81 -1.08 15.31 5.09
CA SER A 81 -2.23 15.63 5.90
C SER A 81 -3.45 15.91 5.02
N GLY A 82 -4.12 14.85 4.59
CA GLY A 82 -5.50 14.90 4.14
C GLY A 82 -5.75 15.27 2.69
N GLN A 83 -4.75 15.20 1.81
CA GLN A 83 -4.97 15.41 0.37
C GLN A 83 -5.52 14.16 -0.32
N CYS A 84 -6.38 14.37 -1.31
CA CYS A 84 -6.88 13.34 -2.19
C CYS A 84 -6.30 13.55 -3.59
N HIS A 85 -5.62 12.53 -4.12
CA HIS A 85 -5.07 12.54 -5.48
C HIS A 85 -5.87 11.58 -6.35
N LEU A 86 -6.23 12.01 -7.56
CA LEU A 86 -6.86 11.15 -8.55
C LEU A 86 -5.86 10.80 -9.65
N LEU A 87 -5.57 9.50 -9.78
CA LEU A 87 -4.76 8.93 -10.86
C LEU A 87 -5.69 8.32 -11.90
N GLN A 88 -5.84 8.96 -13.06
CA GLN A 88 -6.73 8.49 -14.13
C GLN A 88 -5.94 8.10 -15.38
N GLY A 89 -6.00 6.82 -15.77
CA GLY A 89 -5.41 6.34 -17.02
C GLY A 89 -6.36 5.44 -17.83
N PRO A 90 -6.36 5.52 -19.18
CA PRO A 90 -7.04 4.58 -20.08
C PRO A 90 -6.69 3.10 -19.80
N PRO A 91 -7.45 2.11 -20.32
CA PRO A 91 -7.06 0.70 -20.22
C PRO A 91 -5.64 0.47 -20.79
N GLY A 92 -4.86 -0.39 -20.15
CA GLY A 92 -3.48 -0.70 -20.58
C GLY A 92 -2.38 0.30 -20.19
N THR A 93 -2.71 1.48 -19.66
CA THR A 93 -1.73 2.56 -19.34
C THR A 93 -0.90 2.35 -18.07
N GLY A 94 -0.82 1.12 -17.54
CA GLY A 94 0.08 0.80 -16.44
C GLY A 94 -0.32 1.32 -15.05
N LYS A 95 -1.58 1.71 -14.81
CA LYS A 95 -2.07 2.18 -13.48
C LYS A 95 -1.58 1.31 -12.31
N THR A 96 -1.72 -0.01 -12.43
CA THR A 96 -1.25 -0.96 -11.41
C THR A 96 0.25 -0.90 -11.19
N ARG A 97 1.04 -0.77 -12.27
CA ARG A 97 2.50 -0.60 -12.20
C ARG A 97 2.87 0.70 -11.50
N THR A 98 2.14 1.79 -11.78
CA THR A 98 2.30 3.08 -11.08
C THR A 98 2.00 2.95 -9.59
N VAL A 99 0.93 2.24 -9.21
CA VAL A 99 0.61 1.98 -7.79
C VAL A 99 1.71 1.15 -7.12
N ILE A 100 2.23 0.10 -7.77
CA ILE A 100 3.32 -0.72 -7.21
C ILE A 100 4.57 0.12 -6.97
N ALA A 101 4.99 0.93 -7.96
CA ALA A 101 6.13 1.82 -7.80
C ALA A 101 5.91 2.84 -6.66
N LEU A 102 4.70 3.40 -6.55
CA LEU A 102 4.35 4.27 -5.43
C LEU A 102 4.47 3.55 -4.08
N LEU A 103 4.03 2.29 -4.00
CA LEU A 103 4.16 1.48 -2.78
C LEU A 103 5.63 1.23 -2.40
N GLN A 104 6.50 0.94 -3.38
CA GLN A 104 7.94 0.78 -3.14
C GLN A 104 8.56 2.06 -2.54
N LEU A 105 8.21 3.21 -3.09
CA LEU A 105 8.72 4.50 -2.62
C LEU A 105 8.18 4.84 -1.23
N LEU A 106 6.89 4.58 -0.99
CA LEU A 106 6.30 4.75 0.34
C LEU A 106 6.92 3.81 1.38
N SER A 107 7.31 2.59 1.01
CA SER A 107 7.96 1.65 1.93
C SER A 107 9.39 2.00 2.31
N ARG A 108 10.10 2.73 1.43
CA ARG A 108 11.48 3.18 1.68
C ARG A 108 11.56 4.40 2.59
N ARG A 109 10.45 5.12 2.79
CA ARG A 109 10.48 6.36 3.58
C ARG A 109 10.86 6.08 5.04
N PRO A 110 11.74 6.92 5.62
CA PRO A 110 12.10 6.78 7.02
C PRO A 110 10.84 6.92 7.88
N LYS A 111 10.70 5.97 8.81
CA LYS A 111 9.63 6.01 9.82
C LYS A 111 9.85 7.29 10.63
N HIS A 112 8.95 8.27 10.51
CA HIS A 112 9.01 9.47 11.33
C HIS A 112 9.06 9.02 12.81
N LEU A 113 9.86 9.70 13.62
CA LEU A 113 10.15 9.37 15.03
C LEU A 113 8.89 9.26 15.92
N GLU A 114 7.72 9.68 15.43
CA GLU A 114 6.46 9.76 16.17
C GLU A 114 5.40 8.72 15.76
N GLY A 115 5.67 7.86 14.78
CA GLY A 115 4.70 6.83 14.41
C GLY A 115 5.03 6.08 13.14
N ARG A 116 4.77 4.77 13.13
CA ARG A 116 4.83 3.96 11.91
C ARG A 116 3.64 4.31 11.02
N THR A 117 3.90 4.64 9.77
CA THR A 117 2.88 4.80 8.73
C THR A 117 2.54 3.42 8.15
N THR A 118 1.28 2.98 8.31
CA THR A 118 0.76 1.78 7.65
C THR A 118 0.02 2.19 6.38
N THR A 119 0.48 1.70 5.23
CA THR A 119 -0.20 1.90 3.96
C THR A 119 -1.28 0.85 3.77
N VAL A 120 -2.53 1.29 3.59
CA VAL A 120 -3.67 0.41 3.29
C VAL A 120 -3.94 0.45 1.79
N VAL A 121 -4.00 -0.72 1.16
CA VAL A 121 -4.35 -0.87 -0.25
C VAL A 121 -5.71 -1.53 -0.36
N CYS A 122 -6.61 -0.92 -1.13
CA CYS A 122 -7.96 -1.43 -1.36
C CYS A 122 -8.27 -1.46 -2.86
N ALA A 123 -9.08 -2.43 -3.28
CA ALA A 123 -9.67 -2.43 -4.61
C ALA A 123 -11.08 -3.05 -4.56
N PRO A 124 -11.94 -2.76 -5.56
CA PRO A 124 -13.32 -3.28 -5.58
C PRO A 124 -13.43 -4.80 -5.73
N SER A 125 -12.40 -5.46 -6.28
CA SER A 125 -12.40 -6.91 -6.51
C SER A 125 -11.19 -7.59 -5.86
N ASN A 126 -11.39 -8.84 -5.43
CA ASN A 126 -10.31 -9.65 -4.86
C ASN A 126 -9.14 -9.81 -5.84
N GLY A 127 -9.43 -10.04 -7.13
CA GLY A 127 -8.40 -10.18 -8.16
C GLY A 127 -7.53 -8.93 -8.29
N ALA A 128 -8.10 -7.73 -8.23
CA ALA A 128 -7.33 -6.49 -8.30
C ALA A 128 -6.39 -6.32 -7.10
N VAL A 129 -6.84 -6.66 -5.89
CA VAL A 129 -5.98 -6.66 -4.69
C VAL A 129 -4.83 -7.67 -4.84
N GLN A 130 -5.14 -8.87 -5.33
CA GLN A 130 -4.15 -9.93 -5.51
C GLN A 130 -3.09 -9.58 -6.55
N VAL A 131 -3.47 -8.93 -7.66
CA VAL A 131 -2.52 -8.46 -8.68
C VAL A 131 -1.56 -7.43 -8.11
N VAL A 132 -2.06 -6.46 -7.32
CA VAL A 132 -1.18 -5.46 -6.67
C VAL A 132 -0.25 -6.12 -5.66
N LEU A 133 -0.78 -7.03 -4.83
CA LEU A 133 0.01 -7.74 -3.83
C LEU A 133 1.10 -8.61 -4.46
N GLN A 134 0.76 -9.38 -5.50
CA GLN A 134 1.72 -10.19 -6.26
C GLN A 134 2.79 -9.30 -6.88
N GLY A 135 2.38 -8.26 -7.61
CA GLY A 135 3.31 -7.37 -8.29
C GLY A 135 4.24 -6.62 -7.32
N PHE A 136 3.77 -6.28 -6.11
CA PHE A 136 4.63 -5.75 -5.07
C PHE A 136 5.55 -6.83 -4.46
N SER A 137 5.05 -8.06 -4.27
CA SER A 137 5.83 -9.18 -3.72
C SER A 137 7.01 -9.58 -4.61
N ASP A 138 6.91 -9.33 -5.92
CA ASP A 138 7.97 -9.58 -6.89
C ASP A 138 9.05 -8.48 -6.89
N THR A 139 8.91 -7.43 -6.07
CA THR A 139 9.90 -6.35 -5.95
C THR A 139 10.93 -6.63 -4.87
N VAL A 140 12.09 -5.98 -4.97
CA VAL A 140 13.17 -6.06 -3.95
C VAL A 140 12.73 -5.54 -2.58
N ASP A 141 11.72 -4.67 -2.54
CA ASP A 141 11.23 -4.04 -1.31
C ASP A 141 10.29 -4.96 -0.51
N ALA A 142 9.76 -6.02 -1.11
CA ALA A 142 8.80 -6.91 -0.46
C ALA A 142 9.35 -7.53 0.83
N GLY A 143 10.64 -7.89 0.85
CA GLY A 143 11.28 -8.55 1.99
C GLY A 143 11.47 -7.63 3.20
N SER A 144 11.46 -6.31 3.00
CA SER A 144 11.66 -5.33 4.09
C SER A 144 10.34 -4.87 4.72
N VAL A 145 9.20 -5.21 4.11
CA VAL A 145 7.87 -4.72 4.50
C VAL A 145 7.00 -5.86 5.04
N PRO A 146 6.47 -5.74 6.27
CA PRO A 146 5.53 -6.72 6.81
C PRO A 146 4.16 -6.60 6.10
N LEU A 147 3.91 -7.44 5.10
CA LEU A 147 2.67 -7.46 4.29
C LEU A 147 1.56 -8.31 4.91
N CYS A 148 0.33 -7.78 4.98
CA CYS A 148 -0.85 -8.53 5.41
C CYS A 148 -1.99 -8.38 4.40
N LEU A 149 -2.57 -9.51 3.99
CA LEU A 149 -3.80 -9.58 3.22
C LEU A 149 -4.96 -9.97 4.16
N ALA A 150 -5.95 -9.10 4.28
CA ALA A 150 -7.23 -9.42 4.89
C ALA A 150 -8.24 -9.79 3.80
N GLY A 151 -8.95 -10.91 3.96
CA GLY A 151 -9.83 -11.41 2.91
C GLY A 151 -10.59 -12.68 3.31
N VAL A 152 -11.37 -13.19 2.36
CA VAL A 152 -12.19 -14.39 2.51
C VAL A 152 -11.37 -15.60 2.07
N HIS A 153 -11.31 -16.65 2.90
CA HIS A 153 -10.40 -17.79 2.71
C HIS A 153 -10.55 -18.45 1.33
N GLU A 154 -11.78 -18.68 0.88
CA GLU A 154 -12.11 -19.37 -0.38
C GLU A 154 -11.71 -18.57 -1.62
N ARG A 155 -11.40 -17.28 -1.45
CA ARG A 155 -11.01 -16.38 -2.54
C ARG A 155 -9.50 -16.17 -2.62
N VAL A 156 -8.74 -16.70 -1.68
CA VAL A 156 -7.28 -16.62 -1.66
C VAL A 156 -6.70 -17.87 -2.35
N PRO A 157 -5.73 -17.73 -3.26
CA PRO A 157 -5.03 -18.88 -3.86
C PRO A 157 -4.48 -19.82 -2.79
N ALA A 158 -4.40 -21.12 -3.11
CA ALA A 158 -3.93 -22.13 -2.16
C ALA A 158 -2.45 -21.95 -1.78
N GLU A 159 -1.64 -21.40 -2.69
CA GLU A 159 -0.19 -21.27 -2.55
C GLU A 159 0.30 -19.92 -3.12
N GLY A 160 1.60 -19.65 -2.99
CA GLY A 160 2.24 -18.45 -3.48
C GLY A 160 2.28 -17.27 -2.49
N PRO A 161 2.82 -16.11 -2.90
CA PRO A 161 3.06 -15.00 -1.99
C PRO A 161 1.76 -14.35 -1.49
N VAL A 162 0.70 -14.39 -2.30
CA VAL A 162 -0.65 -13.96 -1.89
C VAL A 162 -1.15 -14.77 -0.69
N ARG A 163 -0.96 -16.09 -0.70
CA ARG A 163 -1.32 -16.97 0.42
C ARG A 163 -0.43 -16.74 1.63
N ALA A 164 0.86 -16.52 1.42
CA ALA A 164 1.82 -16.25 2.49
C ALA A 164 1.51 -14.94 3.24
N ALA A 165 1.03 -13.92 2.52
CA ALA A 165 0.60 -12.66 3.11
C ALA A 165 -0.78 -12.73 3.80
N PHE A 166 -1.59 -13.76 3.53
CA PHE A 166 -2.94 -13.88 4.10
C PHE A 166 -2.91 -13.99 5.63
N LEU A 167 -3.71 -13.16 6.30
CA LEU A 167 -3.74 -13.03 7.75
C LEU A 167 -3.89 -14.39 8.45
N HIS A 168 -4.81 -15.22 7.98
CA HIS A 168 -5.03 -16.55 8.55
C HIS A 168 -3.79 -17.45 8.45
N THR A 169 -3.14 -17.50 7.28
CA THR A 169 -1.90 -18.27 7.08
C THR A 169 -0.82 -17.80 8.05
N ARG A 170 -0.68 -16.48 8.23
CA ARG A 170 0.30 -15.89 9.13
C ARG A 170 0.01 -16.22 10.60
N VAL A 171 -1.25 -16.14 11.03
CA VAL A 171 -1.67 -16.53 12.39
C VAL A 171 -1.37 -18.01 12.63
N GLN A 172 -1.70 -18.90 11.68
CA GLN A 172 -1.40 -20.32 11.77
C GLN A 172 0.11 -20.59 11.85
N HIS A 173 0.91 -19.88 11.05
CA HIS A 173 2.37 -19.99 11.11
C HIS A 173 2.92 -19.58 12.49
N VAL A 174 2.49 -18.44 13.02
CA VAL A 174 2.89 -17.97 14.36
C VAL A 174 2.49 -18.97 15.44
N LEU A 175 1.26 -19.51 15.37
CA LEU A 175 0.79 -20.52 16.32
C LEU A 175 1.67 -21.78 16.27
N GLY A 176 2.04 -22.25 15.08
CA GLY A 176 2.95 -23.37 14.91
C GLY A 176 4.34 -23.10 15.51
N GLN A 177 4.89 -21.90 15.31
CA GLN A 177 6.17 -21.51 15.92
C GLN A 177 6.10 -21.45 17.45
N LEU A 178 5.01 -20.93 18.01
CA LEU A 178 4.79 -20.90 19.46
C LEU A 178 4.65 -22.31 20.04
N GLN A 179 3.92 -23.20 19.36
CA GLN A 179 3.80 -24.60 19.77
C GLN A 179 5.15 -25.33 19.73
N HIS A 180 5.98 -25.04 18.73
CA HIS A 180 7.34 -25.57 18.66
C HIS A 180 8.21 -25.02 19.81
N ALA A 181 8.20 -23.71 20.02
CA ALA A 181 8.94 -23.05 21.10
C ALA A 181 8.52 -23.52 22.51
N SER A 182 7.26 -23.91 22.68
CA SER A 182 6.74 -24.50 23.92
C SER A 182 7.32 -25.90 24.20
N ARG A 183 7.76 -26.63 23.17
CA ARG A 183 8.37 -27.96 23.31
C ARG A 183 9.90 -27.89 23.33
N ASP A 184 10.46 -26.93 22.61
CA ASP A 184 11.89 -26.71 22.49
C ASP A 184 12.22 -25.21 22.56
N ALA A 185 12.92 -24.82 23.63
CA ALA A 185 13.30 -23.43 23.88
C ALA A 185 14.20 -22.83 22.76
N THR A 186 14.87 -23.65 21.95
CA THR A 186 15.66 -23.15 20.81
C THR A 186 14.80 -22.47 19.74
N GLY A 187 13.49 -22.77 19.69
CA GLY A 187 12.53 -22.15 18.78
C GLY A 187 12.02 -20.77 19.20
N LEU A 188 12.34 -20.32 20.42
CA LEU A 188 11.82 -19.05 20.96
C LEU A 188 12.18 -17.81 20.12
N PRO A 189 13.40 -17.67 19.54
CA PRO A 189 13.72 -16.54 18.67
C PRO A 189 12.84 -16.49 17.41
N CYS A 190 12.62 -17.63 16.75
CA CYS A 190 11.77 -17.73 15.57
C CYS A 190 10.31 -17.37 15.88
N ALA A 191 9.78 -17.86 17.01
CA ALA A 191 8.42 -17.54 17.44
C ALA A 191 8.25 -16.05 17.79
N THR A 192 9.25 -15.46 18.45
CA THR A 192 9.27 -14.03 18.79
C THR A 192 9.28 -13.17 17.54
N GLU A 193 10.11 -13.54 16.56
CA GLU A 193 10.19 -12.82 15.29
C GLU A 193 8.90 -12.95 14.48
N ALA A 194 8.32 -14.14 14.38
CA ALA A 194 7.05 -14.37 13.68
C ALA A 194 5.92 -13.54 14.31
N LEU A 195 5.85 -13.49 15.65
CA LEU A 195 4.87 -12.68 16.39
C LEU A 195 5.09 -11.18 16.17
N ARG A 196 6.36 -10.73 16.19
CA ARG A 196 6.74 -9.35 15.89
C ARG A 196 6.26 -8.96 14.49
N VAL A 197 6.56 -9.77 13.48
CA VAL A 197 6.18 -9.50 12.08
C VAL A 197 4.66 -9.49 11.91
N LEU A 198 3.92 -10.38 12.59
CA LEU A 198 2.45 -10.36 12.60
C LEU A 198 1.87 -9.09 13.23
N LYS A 199 2.39 -8.67 14.39
CA LYS A 199 1.99 -7.43 15.06
C LYS A 199 2.25 -6.20 14.19
N LEU A 200 3.34 -6.20 13.42
CA LEU A 200 3.65 -5.11 12.50
C LEU A 200 2.76 -5.08 11.26
N SER A 201 2.36 -6.24 10.76
CA SER A 201 1.57 -6.35 9.53
C SER A 201 0.07 -6.09 9.77
N ALA A 202 -0.41 -6.33 10.99
CA ALA A 202 -1.81 -6.19 11.38
C ALA A 202 -1.94 -5.49 12.74
N PRO A 203 -1.51 -4.22 12.87
CA PRO A 203 -1.43 -3.52 14.16
C PRO A 203 -2.79 -3.25 14.81
N LEU A 204 -3.88 -3.27 14.04
CA LEU A 204 -5.26 -3.07 14.52
C LEU A 204 -6.05 -4.37 14.67
N ALA A 205 -5.44 -5.53 14.37
CA ALA A 205 -6.08 -6.83 14.51
C ALA A 205 -5.91 -7.44 15.91
N PHE A 206 -5.18 -6.75 16.79
CA PHE A 206 -4.90 -7.13 18.18
C PHE A 206 -5.15 -5.94 19.10
#